data_AF-A0A2T6MCJ9-F1
#
_entry.id   AF-A0A2T6MCJ9-F1
#
_cell.length_a   1.000
_cell.length_b   1.000
_cell.length_c   1.000
_cell.angle_alpha   90.00
_cell.angle_beta   90.00
_cell.angle_gamma   90.00
#
_symmetry.space_group_name_H-M   'P 1'
#
loop_
_entity.id
_entity.type
_entity.pdbx_description
1 polymer ?
#
loop_
_entity_poly.entity_id
_entity_poly.type
_entity_poly.pdbx_seq_one_letter_code
_entity_poly.pdbx_strand_id
1 'polypeptide(L)'
;MTASPTTPTVVLVHGAWADGSSWQRVIPLLLAAHVPVMAVQNPTTSLADDVAATARTLATVAGPVVLVGHSWGGAVITQAGNDPKVKALVYVAAFAPKAGETVGDQVGRHEAPPALGKIIDDGAGFLTLSAAGWIEDVAQDLPETEARVLCATQPPLAASTFGDKVEQAA
;
A
#
# COMPACT_ATOMS: atom_id res chain seq x y z
N MET A 1 -8.31 33.81 10.81
CA MET A 1 -8.05 32.37 11.01
C MET A 1 -9.14 31.63 10.29
N THR A 2 -8.85 31.06 9.12
CA THR A 2 -9.81 30.20 8.41
C THR A 2 -9.92 28.89 9.19
N ALA A 3 -11.14 28.48 9.55
CA ALA A 3 -11.38 27.21 10.22
C ALA A 3 -10.74 26.08 9.39
N SER A 4 -10.00 25.17 10.05
CA SER A 4 -9.50 23.98 9.40
C SER A 4 -10.67 23.19 8.81
N PRO A 5 -10.57 22.64 7.59
CA PRO A 5 -11.62 21.80 7.03
C PRO A 5 -11.91 20.66 8.02
N THR A 6 -13.18 20.53 8.41
CA THR A 6 -13.63 19.52 9.37
C THR A 6 -13.63 18.11 8.79
N THR A 7 -13.69 18.01 7.46
CA THR A 7 -13.67 16.73 6.73
C THR A 7 -12.21 16.29 6.55
N PRO A 8 -11.82 15.12 7.09
CA PRO A 8 -10.48 14.58 6.86
C PRO A 8 -10.21 14.31 5.39
N THR A 9 -8.96 14.50 4.97
CA THR A 9 -8.49 14.02 3.67
C THR A 9 -8.15 12.54 3.78
N VAL A 10 -8.62 11.73 2.85
CA VAL A 10 -8.24 10.32 2.74
C VAL A 10 -6.97 10.21 1.92
N VAL A 11 -5.93 9.61 2.50
CA VAL A 11 -4.68 9.32 1.80
C VAL A 11 -4.59 7.81 1.61
N LEU A 12 -4.58 7.37 0.35
CA LEU A 12 -4.60 5.97 -0.07
C LEU A 12 -3.17 5.50 -0.41
N VAL A 13 -2.72 4.44 0.24
CA VAL A 13 -1.38 3.85 0.10
C VAL A 13 -1.53 2.44 -0.46
N HIS A 14 -1.03 2.22 -1.67
CA HIS A 14 -1.15 0.92 -2.35
C HIS A 14 -0.16 -0.12 -1.79
N GLY A 15 -0.40 -1.38 -2.16
CA GLY A 15 0.45 -2.50 -1.78
C GLY A 15 1.60 -2.76 -2.75
N ALA A 16 2.28 -3.88 -2.55
CA ALA A 16 3.29 -4.41 -3.46
C ALA A 16 2.68 -4.66 -4.84
N TRP A 17 3.48 -4.48 -5.90
CA TRP A 17 3.09 -4.71 -7.30
C TRP A 17 1.90 -3.88 -7.80
N ALA A 18 1.45 -2.90 -7.03
CA ALA A 18 0.38 -1.98 -7.41
C ALA A 18 0.95 -0.56 -7.57
N ASP A 19 0.14 0.33 -8.14
CA ASP A 19 0.36 1.78 -8.15
C ASP A 19 -0.88 2.50 -7.61
N GLY A 20 -0.86 3.84 -7.55
CA GLY A 20 -2.00 4.62 -7.07
C GLY A 20 -3.31 4.41 -7.85
N SER A 21 -3.27 3.94 -9.11
CA SER A 21 -4.45 3.62 -9.92
C SER A 21 -5.19 2.36 -9.44
N SER A 22 -4.59 1.53 -8.59
CA SER A 22 -5.31 0.44 -7.89
C SER A 22 -6.55 0.93 -7.13
N TRP A 23 -6.58 2.20 -6.75
CA TRP A 23 -7.71 2.85 -6.10
C TRP A 23 -8.72 3.50 -7.05
N GLN A 24 -8.60 3.31 -8.37
CA GLN A 24 -9.41 3.99 -9.39
C GLN A 24 -10.93 3.77 -9.26
N ARG A 25 -11.37 2.68 -8.61
CA ARG A 25 -12.79 2.43 -8.30
C ARG A 25 -13.25 3.03 -6.97
N VAL A 26 -12.33 3.34 -6.05
CA VAL A 26 -12.62 3.93 -4.73
C VAL A 26 -12.59 5.45 -4.78
N ILE A 27 -11.62 6.03 -5.51
CA ILE A 27 -11.44 7.48 -5.62
C ILE A 27 -12.73 8.19 -6.08
N PRO A 28 -13.44 7.75 -7.13
CA PRO A 28 -14.68 8.41 -7.56
C PRO A 28 -15.79 8.41 -6.49
N LEU A 29 -15.86 7.36 -5.66
CA LEU A 29 -16.85 7.26 -4.59
C LEU A 29 -16.57 8.28 -3.48
N LEU A 30 -15.29 8.45 -3.11
CA LEU A 30 -14.87 9.45 -2.13
C LEU A 30 -15.12 10.87 -2.66
N LEU A 31 -14.79 11.13 -3.93
CA LEU A 31 -15.04 12.43 -4.57
C LEU A 31 -16.53 12.75 -4.63
N ALA A 32 -17.39 11.78 -4.98
CA ALA A 32 -18.84 11.94 -4.97
C ALA A 32 -19.40 12.23 -3.57
N ALA A 33 -18.75 11.71 -2.53
CA ALA A 33 -19.06 12.01 -1.14
C ALA A 33 -18.44 13.34 -0.64
N HIS A 34 -17.80 14.12 -1.51
CA HIS A 34 -17.09 15.36 -1.18
C HIS A 34 -15.96 15.17 -0.16
N VAL A 35 -15.37 13.97 -0.11
CA VAL A 35 -14.21 13.66 0.72
C VAL A 35 -12.94 13.91 -0.10
N PRO A 36 -12.06 14.83 0.32
CA PRO A 36 -10.78 15.03 -0.35
C PRO A 36 -9.97 13.74 -0.32
N VAL A 37 -9.36 13.39 -1.44
CA VAL A 37 -8.61 12.13 -1.56
C VAL A 37 -7.31 12.34 -2.33
N MET A 38 -6.25 11.69 -1.85
CA MET A 38 -4.94 11.61 -2.50
C MET A 38 -4.51 10.15 -2.56
N ALA A 39 -3.86 9.74 -3.65
CA ALA A 39 -3.21 8.43 -3.74
C ALA A 39 -1.70 8.62 -3.74
N VAL A 40 -0.99 7.90 -2.86
CA VAL A 40 0.47 7.88 -2.82
C VAL A 40 0.98 6.99 -3.95
N GLN A 41 2.09 7.40 -4.57
CA GLN A 41 2.86 6.54 -5.48
C GLN A 41 4.07 6.03 -4.71
N ASN A 42 3.95 4.83 -4.14
CA ASN A 42 5.02 4.17 -3.40
C ASN A 42 6.09 3.70 -4.40
N PRO A 43 7.38 4.01 -4.19
CA PRO A 43 8.46 3.50 -5.03
C PRO A 43 8.63 1.97 -5.01
N THR A 44 8.14 1.29 -3.97
CA THR A 44 8.26 -0.17 -3.76
C THR A 44 9.72 -0.68 -3.70
N THR A 45 10.66 0.21 -3.36
CA THR A 45 12.09 -0.06 -3.23
C THR A 45 12.54 -0.35 -1.80
N SER A 46 11.87 0.23 -0.81
CA SER A 46 12.07 -0.04 0.63
C SER A 46 10.88 0.52 1.42
N LEU A 47 10.68 0.02 2.64
CA LEU A 47 9.71 0.61 3.59
C LEU A 47 10.04 2.08 3.86
N ALA A 48 11.32 2.42 4.00
CA ALA A 48 11.75 3.80 4.25
C ALA A 48 11.36 4.74 3.10
N ASP A 49 11.55 4.32 1.85
CA ASP A 49 11.20 5.12 0.68
C ASP A 49 9.70 5.28 0.51
N ASP A 50 8.92 4.22 0.79
CA ASP A 50 7.46 4.25 0.73
C ASP A 50 6.86 5.13 1.83
N VAL A 51 7.44 5.09 3.05
CA VAL A 51 7.10 6.00 4.14
C VAL A 51 7.46 7.43 3.78
N ALA A 52 8.61 7.67 3.14
CA ALA A 52 9.00 9.00 2.69
C ALA A 52 8.05 9.53 1.59
N ALA A 53 7.58 8.68 0.66
CA ALA A 53 6.57 9.04 -0.33
C ALA A 53 5.23 9.40 0.31
N THR A 54 4.82 8.64 1.31
CA THR A 54 3.61 8.91 2.10
C THR A 54 3.75 10.23 2.84
N ALA A 55 4.87 10.48 3.53
CA ALA A 55 5.14 11.73 4.23
C ALA A 55 5.14 12.95 3.29
N ARG A 56 5.70 12.82 2.08
CA ARG A 56 5.63 13.87 1.04
C ARG A 56 4.18 14.19 0.67
N THR A 57 3.33 13.18 0.52
CA THR A 57 1.89 13.37 0.24
C THR A 57 1.19 14.03 1.42
N LEU A 58 1.43 13.54 2.64
CA LEU A 58 0.88 14.11 3.87
C LEU A 58 1.23 15.59 4.00
N ALA A 59 2.47 16.00 3.69
CA ALA A 59 2.93 17.39 3.75
C ALA A 59 2.09 18.36 2.87
N THR A 60 1.46 17.87 1.80
CA THR A 60 0.55 18.68 0.95
C THR A 60 -0.84 18.88 1.55
N VAL A 61 -1.20 18.10 2.57
CA VAL A 61 -2.50 18.15 3.23
C VAL A 61 -2.44 19.09 4.44
N ALA A 62 -3.32 20.09 4.46
CA ALA A 62 -3.39 21.09 5.54
C ALA A 62 -4.23 20.65 6.76
N GLY A 63 -5.10 19.65 6.60
CA GLY A 63 -6.09 19.24 7.59
C GLY A 63 -5.86 17.84 8.19
N PRO A 64 -6.84 17.32 8.95
CA PRO A 64 -6.78 15.95 9.47
C PRO A 64 -6.76 14.92 8.33
N VAL A 65 -6.09 13.79 8.56
CA VAL A 65 -5.93 12.71 7.57
C VAL A 65 -6.49 11.40 8.11
N VAL A 66 -7.17 10.66 7.23
CA VAL A 66 -7.38 9.21 7.37
C VAL A 66 -6.42 8.52 6.42
N LEU A 67 -5.50 7.72 6.95
CA LEU A 67 -4.47 7.05 6.18
C LEU A 67 -4.88 5.60 5.96
N VAL A 68 -5.00 5.19 4.69
CA VAL A 68 -5.56 3.90 4.28
C VAL A 68 -4.49 3.11 3.55
N GLY A 69 -4.21 1.88 3.99
CA GLY A 69 -3.18 1.03 3.42
C GLY A 69 -3.76 -0.30 2.95
N HIS A 70 -3.41 -0.72 1.75
CA HIS A 70 -3.74 -2.05 1.22
C HIS A 70 -2.51 -2.97 1.21
N SER A 71 -2.66 -4.23 1.66
CA SER A 71 -1.57 -5.22 1.64
C SER A 71 -0.28 -4.69 2.30
N TRP A 72 0.85 -4.67 1.58
CA TRP A 72 2.12 -4.02 1.97
C TRP A 72 1.95 -2.57 2.45
N GLY A 73 1.02 -1.82 1.87
CA GLY A 73 0.69 -0.46 2.28
C GLY A 73 0.29 -0.37 3.75
N GLY A 74 -0.18 -1.47 4.35
CA GLY A 74 -0.38 -1.60 5.79
C GLY A 74 0.88 -1.29 6.61
N ALA A 75 2.01 -1.92 6.29
CA ALA A 75 3.29 -1.64 6.98
C ALA A 75 3.73 -0.18 6.80
N VAL A 76 3.52 0.37 5.60
CA VAL A 76 3.82 1.77 5.29
C VAL A 76 2.98 2.71 6.16
N ILE A 77 1.66 2.49 6.25
CA ILE A 77 0.77 3.35 7.06
C ILE A 77 0.97 3.16 8.56
N THR A 78 1.41 1.97 9.01
CA THR A 78 1.77 1.73 10.40
C THR A 78 2.94 2.63 10.82
N GLN A 79 3.93 2.79 9.96
CA GLN A 79 5.08 3.66 10.25
C GLN A 79 4.77 5.15 10.00
N ALA A 80 4.21 5.48 8.85
CA ALA A 80 3.88 6.86 8.46
C ALA A 80 2.74 7.46 9.30
N GLY A 81 1.92 6.62 9.94
CA GLY A 81 0.77 7.02 10.75
C GLY A 81 1.11 7.86 11.98
N ASN A 82 2.40 7.92 12.37
CA ASN A 82 2.86 8.74 13.49
C ASN A 82 2.84 10.25 13.18
N ASP A 83 2.57 10.66 11.93
CA ASP A 83 2.37 12.08 11.59
C ASP A 83 1.18 12.66 12.38
N PRO A 84 1.34 13.81 13.05
CA PRO A 84 0.31 14.37 13.93
C PRO A 84 -1.01 14.74 13.21
N LYS A 85 -1.01 14.85 11.88
CA LYS A 85 -2.23 15.06 11.09
C LYS A 85 -3.07 13.80 10.93
N VAL A 86 -2.46 12.62 11.02
CA VAL A 86 -3.17 11.34 10.89
C VAL A 86 -4.02 11.11 12.14
N LYS A 87 -5.33 10.90 11.91
CA LYS A 87 -6.35 10.71 12.97
C LYS A 87 -6.92 9.30 13.00
N ALA A 88 -6.73 8.53 11.93
CA ALA A 88 -7.12 7.13 11.86
C ALA A 88 -6.27 6.41 10.82
N LEU A 89 -6.06 5.13 11.09
CA LEU A 89 -5.51 4.16 10.16
C LEU A 89 -6.61 3.20 9.70
N VAL A 90 -6.64 2.89 8.41
CA VAL A 90 -7.55 1.89 7.84
C VAL A 90 -6.73 0.86 7.09
N TYR A 91 -6.80 -0.39 7.54
CA TYR A 91 -6.11 -1.53 6.96
C TYR A 91 -7.06 -2.30 6.05
N VAL A 92 -6.80 -2.31 4.74
CA VAL A 92 -7.61 -3.01 3.74
C VAL A 92 -6.84 -4.26 3.32
N ALA A 93 -7.21 -5.43 3.84
CA ALA A 93 -6.50 -6.69 3.59
C ALA A 93 -4.95 -6.52 3.72
N ALA A 94 -4.53 -5.84 4.79
CA ALA A 94 -3.20 -5.27 4.91
C ALA A 94 -2.43 -5.84 6.11
N PHE A 95 -1.10 -5.82 6.00
CA PHE A 95 -0.22 -6.18 7.10
C PHE A 95 -0.23 -5.09 8.17
N ALA A 96 -0.19 -5.49 9.44
CA ALA A 96 -0.17 -4.56 10.58
C ALA A 96 0.98 -4.94 11.53
N PRO A 97 2.25 -4.74 11.11
CA PRO A 97 3.42 -5.07 11.92
C PRO A 97 3.52 -4.26 13.20
N LYS A 98 4.00 -4.90 14.27
CA LYS A 98 4.42 -4.19 15.48
C LYS A 98 5.77 -3.50 15.24
N ALA A 99 6.13 -2.57 16.11
CA ALA A 99 7.49 -2.04 16.14
C ALA A 99 8.51 -3.19 16.32
N GLY A 100 9.56 -3.18 15.51
CA GLY A 100 10.60 -4.20 15.41
C GLY A 100 10.26 -5.42 14.54
N GLU A 101 9.02 -5.53 14.03
CA GLU A 101 8.55 -6.63 13.19
C GLU A 101 8.67 -6.29 11.70
N THR A 102 8.93 -7.32 10.88
CA THR A 102 8.92 -7.23 9.41
C THR A 102 7.66 -7.84 8.81
N VAL A 103 7.34 -7.49 7.55
CA VAL A 103 6.25 -8.18 6.81
C VAL A 103 6.61 -9.65 6.57
N GLY A 104 7.90 -9.96 6.35
CA GLY A 104 8.38 -11.34 6.23
C GLY A 104 8.06 -12.19 7.47
N ASP A 105 8.20 -11.62 8.67
CA ASP A 105 7.84 -12.30 9.93
C ASP A 105 6.35 -12.64 9.98
N GLN A 106 5.48 -11.75 9.48
CA GLN A 106 4.03 -12.00 9.46
C GLN A 106 3.65 -13.08 8.45
N VAL A 107 4.21 -13.00 7.24
CA VAL A 107 3.99 -14.01 6.19
C VAL A 107 4.47 -15.38 6.66
N GLY A 108 5.64 -15.46 7.29
CA GLY A 108 6.24 -16.71 7.77
C GLY A 108 5.51 -17.41 8.92
N ARG A 109 4.49 -16.77 9.54
CA ARG A 109 3.67 -17.38 10.60
C ARG A 109 2.56 -18.27 10.08
N HIS A 110 2.27 -18.21 8.79
CA HIS A 110 1.14 -18.89 8.18
C HIS A 110 1.63 -19.80 7.05
N GLU A 111 0.76 -20.71 6.62
CA GLU A 111 1.03 -21.47 5.39
C GLU A 111 1.15 -20.50 4.21
N ALA A 112 2.15 -20.77 3.35
CA ALA A 112 2.40 -19.94 2.19
C ALA A 112 1.18 -19.94 1.26
N PRO A 113 0.58 -18.76 0.95
CA PRO A 113 -0.50 -18.71 -0.02
C PRO A 113 0.02 -19.04 -1.43
N PRO A 114 -0.83 -19.58 -2.32
CA PRO A 114 -0.40 -20.01 -3.65
C PRO A 114 0.33 -18.93 -4.47
N ALA A 115 -0.03 -17.66 -4.30
CA ALA A 115 0.61 -16.51 -4.95
C ALA A 115 2.13 -16.47 -4.73
N LEU A 116 2.64 -16.88 -3.56
CA LEU A 116 4.08 -16.87 -3.28
C LEU A 116 4.86 -17.81 -4.20
N GLY A 117 4.26 -18.93 -4.61
CA GLY A 117 4.85 -19.87 -5.56
C GLY A 117 4.89 -19.36 -7.01
N LYS A 118 4.31 -18.18 -7.26
CA LYS A 118 4.17 -17.56 -8.58
C LYS A 118 4.91 -16.22 -8.69
N ILE A 119 5.74 -15.91 -7.70
CA ILE A 119 6.68 -14.78 -7.73
C ILE A 119 7.81 -15.11 -8.71
N ILE A 120 8.17 -14.11 -9.52
CA ILE A 120 9.30 -14.14 -10.43
C ILE A 120 10.37 -13.21 -9.86
N ASP A 121 11.52 -13.78 -9.54
CA ASP A 121 12.75 -13.05 -9.23
C ASP A 121 13.47 -12.71 -10.53
N ASP A 122 13.80 -11.44 -10.72
CA ASP A 122 14.54 -10.97 -11.89
C ASP A 122 16.05 -11.27 -11.82
N GLY A 123 16.54 -11.76 -10.66
CA GLY A 123 17.94 -12.02 -10.38
C GLY A 123 18.77 -10.76 -10.08
N ALA A 124 18.14 -9.59 -10.08
CA ALA A 124 18.72 -8.29 -9.79
C ALA A 124 18.17 -7.69 -8.48
N GLY A 125 17.46 -8.49 -7.68
CA GLY A 125 16.95 -8.11 -6.36
C GLY A 125 15.52 -7.58 -6.37
N PHE A 126 14.80 -7.74 -7.49
CA PHE A 126 13.41 -7.32 -7.61
C PHE A 126 12.48 -8.47 -7.97
N LEU A 127 11.26 -8.37 -7.46
CA LEU A 127 10.25 -9.40 -7.53
C LEU A 127 9.01 -8.86 -8.26
N THR A 128 8.47 -9.68 -9.14
CA THR A 128 7.17 -9.44 -9.79
C THR A 128 6.27 -10.66 -9.59
N LEU A 129 4.97 -10.50 -9.78
CA LEU A 129 4.03 -11.62 -9.79
C LEU A 129 3.73 -12.03 -11.23
N SER A 130 3.78 -13.34 -11.51
CA SER A 130 3.42 -13.85 -12.83
C SER A 130 1.96 -13.54 -13.20
N ALA A 131 1.63 -13.60 -14.49
CA ALA A 131 0.26 -13.44 -14.95
C ALA A 131 -0.70 -14.44 -14.30
N ALA A 132 -0.27 -15.68 -14.08
CA ALA A 132 -1.06 -16.69 -13.38
C ALA A 132 -1.29 -16.32 -11.91
N GLY A 133 -0.31 -15.70 -11.24
CA GLY A 133 -0.51 -15.21 -9.87
C GLY A 133 -1.53 -14.07 -9.80
N TRP A 134 -1.48 -13.14 -10.76
CA TRP A 134 -2.49 -12.10 -10.87
C TRP A 134 -3.89 -12.68 -11.13
N ILE A 135 -4.03 -13.57 -12.11
CA ILE A 135 -5.32 -14.12 -12.53
C ILE A 135 -5.93 -15.03 -11.49
N GLU A 136 -5.14 -15.85 -10.79
CA GLU A 136 -5.67 -16.91 -9.94
C GLU A 136 -5.69 -16.56 -8.45
N ASP A 137 -4.81 -15.66 -7.98
CA ASP A 137 -4.60 -15.46 -6.53
C ASP A 137 -4.77 -14.02 -6.03
N VAL A 138 -4.65 -13.01 -6.89
CA VAL A 138 -4.73 -11.58 -6.49
C VAL A 138 -5.97 -10.90 -7.06
N ALA A 139 -6.27 -11.13 -8.33
CA ALA A 139 -7.36 -10.49 -9.07
C ALA A 139 -8.35 -11.54 -9.64
N GLN A 140 -8.54 -12.64 -8.93
CA GLN A 140 -9.38 -13.78 -9.33
C GLN A 140 -10.84 -13.44 -9.58
N ASP A 141 -11.32 -12.35 -8.97
CA ASP A 141 -12.70 -11.89 -9.11
C ASP A 141 -12.86 -10.82 -10.22
N LEU A 142 -11.77 -10.46 -10.91
CA LEU A 142 -11.80 -9.54 -12.04
C LEU A 142 -11.88 -10.29 -13.38
N PRO A 143 -12.41 -9.65 -14.44
CA PRO A 143 -12.21 -10.15 -15.79
C PRO A 143 -10.71 -10.36 -16.06
N GLU A 144 -10.35 -11.47 -16.69
CA GLU A 144 -8.94 -11.82 -16.95
C GLU A 144 -8.17 -10.70 -17.65
N THR A 145 -8.83 -9.96 -18.56
CA THR A 145 -8.24 -8.80 -19.23
C THR A 145 -7.80 -7.71 -18.27
N GLU A 146 -8.57 -7.45 -17.21
CA GLU A 146 -8.19 -6.48 -16.17
C GLU A 146 -7.04 -7.01 -15.31
N ALA A 147 -7.06 -8.29 -14.92
CA ALA A 147 -5.96 -8.91 -14.20
C ALA A 147 -4.65 -8.87 -14.99
N ARG A 148 -4.70 -9.06 -16.31
CA ARG A 148 -3.55 -8.91 -17.21
C ARG A 148 -3.06 -7.47 -17.32
N VAL A 149 -3.95 -6.48 -17.27
CA VAL A 149 -3.56 -5.06 -17.20
C VAL A 149 -2.80 -4.79 -15.90
N LEU A 150 -3.31 -5.26 -14.76
CA LEU A 150 -2.61 -5.13 -13.46
C LEU A 150 -1.23 -5.79 -13.50
N CYS A 151 -1.12 -6.98 -14.09
CA CYS A 151 0.15 -7.64 -14.32
C CYS A 151 1.12 -6.83 -15.21
N ALA A 152 0.61 -6.08 -16.18
CA ALA A 152 1.44 -5.27 -17.09
C ALA A 152 1.86 -3.92 -16.48
N THR A 153 1.06 -3.38 -15.55
CA THR A 153 1.34 -2.10 -14.89
C THR A 153 2.06 -2.24 -13.56
N GLN A 154 2.27 -3.47 -13.06
CA GLN A 154 2.90 -3.69 -11.77
C GLN A 154 4.33 -3.10 -11.73
N PRO A 155 4.67 -2.27 -10.74
CA PRO A 155 6.05 -1.98 -10.45
C PRO A 155 6.74 -3.20 -9.79
N PRO A 156 8.03 -3.40 -10.03
CA PRO A 156 8.81 -4.39 -9.29
C PRO A 156 8.88 -4.04 -7.78
N LEU A 157 8.81 -5.05 -6.93
CA LEU A 157 9.03 -4.94 -5.49
C LEU A 157 10.48 -5.35 -5.15
N ALA A 158 11.24 -4.53 -4.45
CA ALA A 158 12.57 -4.94 -3.99
C ALA A 158 12.47 -6.12 -3.00
N ALA A 159 13.24 -7.19 -3.19
CA ALA A 159 13.20 -8.37 -2.32
C ALA A 159 13.59 -8.05 -0.87
N SER A 160 14.37 -6.99 -0.65
CA SER A 160 14.76 -6.51 0.67
C SER A 160 13.59 -6.02 1.53
N THR A 161 12.45 -5.63 0.93
CA THR A 161 11.30 -5.08 1.66
C THR A 161 10.74 -6.06 2.70
N PHE A 162 10.84 -7.36 2.44
CA PHE A 162 10.40 -8.39 3.40
C PHE A 162 11.21 -8.39 4.70
N GLY A 163 12.44 -7.87 4.69
CA GLY A 163 13.30 -7.73 5.85
C GLY A 163 13.26 -6.34 6.51
N ASP A 164 12.51 -5.39 5.93
CA ASP A 164 12.40 -4.05 6.50
C ASP A 164 11.56 -4.08 7.77
N LYS A 165 12.09 -3.48 8.83
CA LYS A 165 11.41 -3.38 10.12
C LYS A 165 10.61 -2.10 10.21
N VAL A 166 9.41 -2.21 10.76
CA VAL A 166 8.71 -1.02 11.27
C VAL A 166 9.43 -0.57 12.53
N GLU A 167 10.01 0.62 12.52
CA GLU A 167 10.75 1.17 13.66
C GLU A 167 9.80 1.72 14.73
N GLN A 168 8.71 2.37 14.30
CA GLN A 168 7.68 2.94 15.16
C GLN A 168 6.31 2.63 14.58
N ALA A 169 5.43 2.06 15.40
CA ALA A 169 4.05 1.79 15.03
C ALA A 169 3.11 2.84 15.65
N ALA A 170 2.26 3.43 14.82
CA ALA A 170 1.28 4.46 15.19
C ALA A 170 0.03 3.92 15.92
#